data_AF-A0A815TZT4-F1
#
_entry.id   AF-A0A815TZT4-F1
#
_cell.length_a   1.000
_cell.length_b   1.000
_cell.length_c   1.000
_cell.angle_alpha   90.00
_cell.angle_beta   90.00
_cell.angle_gamma   90.00
#
_symmetry.space_group_name_H-M   'P 1'
#
loop_
_entity.id
_entity.type
_entity.pdbx_description
1 polymer ?
#
loop_
_entity_poly.entity_id
_entity_poly.type
_entity_poly.pdbx_seq_one_letter_code
_entity_poly.pdbx_strand_id
1 'polypeptide(L)'
;MEQSSKNHPACQFRAEQPWLDLRFHKDKQSIRKPDELAKKMQDPPNGINNEILDRIMGSMFGMALGDALGAHVEFRPRQYLVEHPVTDLEAGGTWGLKQGQFTDDTSMALCLANSLVARRDFIPYDQLVRYKWWYKH
;
A
#
# COMPACT_ATOMS: atom_id res chain seq x y z
N MET A 1 25.90 -34.83 -23.48
CA MET A 1 24.44 -34.77 -23.65
C MET A 1 23.84 -34.56 -22.28
N GLU A 2 23.21 -33.40 -22.13
CA GLU A 2 22.28 -32.91 -21.09
C GLU A 2 22.53 -33.23 -19.61
N GLN A 3 22.97 -32.20 -18.89
CA GLN A 3 22.67 -32.01 -17.48
C GLN A 3 21.20 -31.57 -17.36
N SER A 4 20.35 -32.45 -16.82
CA SER A 4 18.96 -32.13 -16.48
C SER A 4 18.92 -31.23 -15.24
N SER A 5 18.21 -30.12 -15.36
CA SER A 5 18.11 -29.05 -14.38
C SER A 5 17.40 -29.48 -13.10
N LYS A 6 17.98 -29.14 -11.96
CA LYS A 6 17.30 -29.13 -10.67
C LYS A 6 16.19 -28.08 -10.70
N ASN A 7 14.93 -28.52 -10.69
CA ASN A 7 13.77 -27.65 -10.52
C ASN A 7 13.74 -27.10 -9.08
N HIS A 8 13.98 -25.80 -8.94
CA HIS A 8 13.53 -25.04 -7.78
C HIS A 8 11.99 -24.93 -7.82
N PRO A 9 11.25 -25.23 -6.73
CA PRO A 9 9.83 -24.94 -6.69
C PRO A 9 9.66 -23.44 -6.47
N ALA A 10 9.58 -22.68 -7.56
CA ALA A 10 8.97 -21.36 -7.55
C ALA A 10 7.51 -21.51 -7.10
N CYS A 11 7.08 -20.58 -6.25
CA CYS A 11 5.74 -20.42 -5.70
C CYS A 11 4.64 -20.70 -6.74
N GLN A 12 4.13 -21.93 -6.78
CA GLN A 12 2.96 -22.28 -7.58
C GLN A 12 1.71 -21.88 -6.81
N PHE A 13 1.15 -20.71 -7.16
CA PHE A 13 -0.20 -20.32 -6.74
C PHE A 13 -1.21 -21.33 -7.31
N ARG A 14 -1.75 -22.22 -6.49
CA ARG A 14 -2.86 -23.11 -6.87
C ARG A 14 -4.14 -22.30 -6.99
N ALA A 15 -4.84 -22.50 -8.11
CA ALA A 15 -6.09 -21.85 -8.51
C ALA A 15 -7.35 -22.24 -7.68
N GLU A 16 -7.19 -22.65 -6.43
CA GLU A 16 -8.28 -23.18 -5.59
C GLU A 16 -8.32 -22.48 -4.22
N GLN A 17 -8.35 -21.15 -4.22
CA GLN A 17 -8.60 -20.35 -3.01
C GLN A 17 -9.99 -19.69 -3.15
N PRO A 18 -11.06 -20.33 -2.65
CA PRO A 18 -12.45 -19.86 -2.86
C PRO A 18 -12.73 -18.46 -2.31
N TRP A 19 -11.92 -18.00 -1.36
CA TRP A 19 -12.03 -16.66 -0.75
C TRP A 19 -11.50 -15.54 -1.65
N LEU A 20 -10.79 -15.85 -2.74
CA LEU A 20 -10.44 -14.89 -3.80
C LEU A 20 -11.54 -14.72 -4.86
N ASP A 21 -12.54 -15.60 -4.89
CA ASP A 21 -13.65 -15.45 -5.82
C ASP A 21 -14.70 -14.50 -5.23
N LEU A 22 -14.68 -13.27 -5.76
CA LEU A 22 -15.53 -12.13 -5.41
C LEU A 22 -17.04 -12.42 -5.45
N ARG A 23 -17.48 -13.56 -6.02
CA ARG A 23 -18.88 -13.97 -6.11
C ARG A 23 -19.39 -14.69 -4.85
N PHE A 24 -18.50 -15.15 -3.96
CA PHE A 24 -18.89 -15.91 -2.75
C PHE A 24 -18.96 -15.09 -1.46
N HIS A 25 -18.66 -13.79 -1.49
CA HIS A 25 -18.93 -12.91 -0.35
C HIS A 25 -20.43 -12.64 -0.23
N LYS A 26 -21.12 -13.47 0.56
CA LYS A 26 -22.55 -13.32 0.90
C LYS A 26 -22.84 -12.02 1.65
N ASP A 27 -21.83 -11.45 2.30
CA ASP A 27 -21.96 -10.23 3.08
C ASP A 27 -21.84 -9.02 2.16
N LYS A 28 -22.96 -8.68 1.49
CA LYS A 28 -23.14 -7.40 0.78
C LYS A 28 -23.22 -6.23 1.77
N GLN A 29 -22.44 -6.22 2.85
CA GLN A 29 -22.41 -5.06 3.72
C GLN A 29 -21.97 -3.88 2.87
N SER A 30 -22.79 -2.83 2.87
CA SER A 30 -22.52 -1.62 2.09
C SER A 30 -21.10 -1.15 2.39
N ILE A 31 -20.25 -1.12 1.38
CA ILE A 31 -18.88 -0.61 1.48
C ILE A 31 -19.00 0.82 1.96
N ARG A 32 -18.52 1.08 3.18
CA ARG A 32 -18.63 2.40 3.80
C ARG A 32 -17.67 3.35 3.12
N LYS A 33 -18.19 4.51 2.71
CA LYS A 33 -17.38 5.56 2.10
C LYS A 33 -16.43 6.17 3.15
N PRO A 34 -15.26 6.70 2.74
CA PRO A 34 -14.30 7.36 3.63
C PRO A 34 -14.94 8.42 4.55
N ASP A 35 -15.87 9.20 4.01
CA ASP A 35 -16.51 10.33 4.69
C ASP A 35 -17.44 9.89 5.84
N GLU A 36 -17.99 8.67 5.75
CA GLU A 36 -18.82 8.07 6.80
C GLU A 36 -17.98 7.52 7.95
N LEU A 37 -16.71 7.23 7.69
CA LEU A 37 -15.75 6.68 8.66
C LEU A 37 -15.14 7.76 9.54
N ALA A 38 -14.76 8.89 8.93
CA ALA A 38 -14.26 10.06 9.65
C ALA A 38 -15.26 10.53 10.74
N LYS A 39 -16.57 10.38 10.50
CA LYS A 39 -17.61 10.73 11.47
C LYS A 39 -17.68 9.79 12.69
N LYS A 40 -17.19 8.56 12.57
CA LYS A 40 -17.21 7.53 13.63
C LYS A 40 -15.87 7.34 14.33
N MET A 41 -14.78 7.80 13.73
CA MET A 41 -13.46 7.84 14.35
C MET A 41 -13.44 9.01 15.35
N GLN A 42 -14.09 8.82 16.49
CA GLN A 42 -13.99 9.74 17.63
C GLN A 42 -12.80 9.29 18.47
N ASP A 43 -11.69 9.98 18.26
CA ASP A 43 -10.43 9.97 19.03
C ASP A 43 -9.71 8.60 19.19
N PRO A 44 -8.36 8.60 19.30
CA PRO A 44 -7.65 7.41 19.69
C PRO A 44 -8.17 6.91 21.06
N PRO A 45 -8.31 5.58 21.27
CA PRO A 45 -8.71 5.06 22.58
C PRO A 45 -7.80 5.61 23.69
N ASN A 46 -8.39 5.97 24.83
CA ASN A 46 -7.64 6.46 25.99
C ASN A 46 -6.59 5.42 26.43
N GLY A 47 -5.39 5.88 26.78
CA GLY A 47 -4.32 5.03 27.34
C GLY A 47 -3.35 4.42 26.32
N ILE A 48 -3.28 4.93 25.09
CA ILE A 48 -2.23 4.53 24.16
C ILE A 48 -0.86 4.99 24.69
N ASN A 49 0.11 4.07 24.69
CA ASN A 49 1.50 4.41 24.97
C ASN A 49 2.05 5.32 23.86
N ASN A 50 2.46 6.53 24.22
CA ASN A 50 2.97 7.54 23.28
C ASN A 50 4.19 7.05 22.48
N GLU A 51 5.06 6.21 23.05
CA GLU A 51 6.21 5.64 22.32
C GLU A 51 5.76 4.66 21.23
N ILE A 52 4.70 3.89 21.50
CA ILE A 52 4.12 2.98 20.52
C ILE A 52 3.42 3.79 19.42
N LEU A 53 2.67 4.83 19.80
CA LEU A 53 2.02 5.71 18.84
C LEU A 53 3.03 6.39 17.92
N ASP A 54 4.13 6.91 18.47
CA ASP A 54 5.21 7.54 17.71
C ASP A 54 5.80 6.57 16.67
N ARG A 55 6.07 5.32 17.06
CA ARG A 55 6.56 4.28 16.13
C ARG A 55 5.56 3.93 15.03
N ILE A 56 4.27 3.87 15.35
CA ILE A 56 3.20 3.61 14.36
C ILE A 56 3.08 4.78 13.38
N MET A 57 3.12 6.01 13.89
CA MET A 57 3.09 7.21 13.03
C MET A 57 4.35 7.28 12.17
N GLY A 58 5.52 7.03 12.77
CA GLY A 58 6.80 6.99 12.08
C GLY A 58 6.86 5.93 10.98
N SER A 59 6.24 4.75 11.16
CA SER A 59 6.18 3.75 10.10
C SER A 59 5.30 4.16 8.92
N MET A 60 4.14 4.78 9.20
CA MET A 60 3.24 5.30 8.16
C MET A 60 3.86 6.46 7.39
N PHE A 61 4.47 7.43 8.09
CA PHE A 61 5.17 8.54 7.45
C PHE A 61 6.45 8.09 6.74
N GLY A 62 7.24 7.20 7.35
CA GLY A 62 8.46 6.67 6.77
C GLY A 62 8.21 5.91 5.47
N MET A 63 7.12 5.15 5.39
CA MET A 63 6.66 4.52 4.15
C MET A 63 6.35 5.57 3.08
N ALA A 64 5.54 6.60 3.39
CA ALA A 64 5.17 7.63 2.43
C ALA A 64 6.36 8.49 1.97
N LEU A 65 7.28 8.81 2.88
CA LEU A 65 8.51 9.53 2.57
C LEU A 65 9.46 8.68 1.72
N GLY A 66 9.62 7.39 2.05
CA GLY A 66 10.46 6.47 1.29
C GLY A 66 9.98 6.28 -0.14
N ASP A 67 8.67 6.13 -0.31
CA ASP A 67 7.99 6.11 -1.62
C ASP A 67 8.30 7.40 -2.40
N ALA A 68 7.96 8.58 -1.86
CA ALA A 68 8.17 9.85 -2.56
C ALA A 68 9.64 10.12 -2.91
N LEU A 69 10.58 9.71 -2.04
CA LEU A 69 12.01 9.86 -2.25
C LEU A 69 12.55 8.90 -3.32
N GLY A 70 12.05 7.65 -3.35
CA GLY A 70 12.42 6.65 -4.34
C GLY A 70 11.82 6.90 -5.72
N ALA A 71 10.60 7.43 -5.78
CA ALA A 71 9.85 7.65 -7.01
C ALA A 71 10.57 8.55 -8.02
N HIS A 72 11.30 9.56 -7.54
CA HIS A 72 12.07 10.46 -8.39
C HIS A 72 13.15 9.71 -9.21
N VAL A 73 13.72 8.65 -8.64
CA VAL A 73 14.82 7.88 -9.25
C VAL A 73 14.40 6.50 -9.72
N GLU A 74 13.10 6.23 -9.76
CA GLU A 74 12.58 4.94 -10.22
C GLU A 74 13.07 4.63 -11.64
N PHE A 75 13.49 3.38 -11.85
CA PHE A 75 14.12 2.88 -13.09
C PHE A 75 15.46 3.51 -13.49
N ARG A 76 16.06 4.35 -12.64
CA ARG A 76 17.43 4.85 -12.87
C ARG A 76 18.46 3.77 -12.53
N PRO A 77 19.52 3.62 -13.33
CA PRO A 77 20.60 2.69 -13.00
C PRO A 77 21.36 3.19 -11.78
N ARG A 78 21.96 2.28 -11.02
CA ARG A 78 22.73 2.63 -9.81
C ARG A 78 23.84 3.63 -10.07
N GLN A 79 24.47 3.60 -11.26
CA GLN A 79 25.51 4.54 -11.67
C GLN A 79 24.99 5.99 -11.69
N TYR A 80 23.72 6.20 -12.11
CA TYR A 80 23.10 7.52 -12.08
C TYR A 80 23.04 8.08 -10.66
N LEU A 81 22.73 7.23 -9.66
CA LEU A 81 22.63 7.61 -8.25
C LEU A 81 23.99 7.93 -7.60
N VAL A 82 25.09 7.46 -8.18
CA VAL A 82 26.43 7.84 -7.72
C VAL A 82 26.73 9.29 -8.09
N GLU A 83 26.33 9.71 -9.28
CA GLU A 83 26.50 11.08 -9.78
C GLU A 83 25.41 12.04 -9.26
N HIS A 84 24.20 11.51 -9.01
CA HIS A 84 23.02 12.26 -8.59
C HIS A 84 22.43 11.61 -7.31
N PRO A 85 23.10 11.76 -6.16
CA PRO A 85 22.62 11.19 -4.91
C PRO A 85 21.30 11.84 -4.49
N VAL A 86 20.34 11.01 -4.07
CA VAL A 86 19.07 11.50 -3.53
C VAL A 86 19.32 12.04 -2.12
N THR A 87 19.16 13.35 -1.94
CA THR A 87 19.44 14.04 -0.67
C THR A 87 18.24 14.79 -0.11
N ASP A 88 17.21 15.00 -0.93
CA ASP A 88 15.96 15.66 -0.56
C ASP A 88 14.79 15.08 -1.37
N LEU A 89 13.57 15.50 -1.04
CA LEU A 89 12.40 15.27 -1.87
C LEU A 89 12.49 16.16 -3.10
N GLU A 90 12.48 15.55 -4.29
CA GLU A 90 12.60 16.26 -5.56
C GLU A 90 11.36 16.04 -6.43
N ALA A 91 11.01 17.03 -7.25
CA ALA A 91 9.98 16.89 -8.28
C ALA A 91 10.54 16.18 -9.52
N GLY A 92 9.69 15.65 -10.40
CA GLY A 92 10.08 15.03 -11.65
C GLY A 92 10.09 13.50 -11.60
N GLY A 93 11.21 12.89 -11.99
CA GLY A 93 11.34 11.44 -12.13
C GLY A 93 10.56 10.86 -13.32
N THR A 94 10.42 9.54 -13.33
CA THR A 94 9.78 8.80 -14.43
C THR A 94 8.33 9.26 -14.69
N TRP A 95 7.63 9.68 -13.64
CA TRP A 95 6.21 10.04 -13.70
C TRP A 95 5.93 11.54 -13.66
N GLY A 96 6.97 12.39 -13.62
CA GLY A 96 6.80 13.86 -13.58
C GLY A 96 6.08 14.37 -12.33
N LEU A 97 6.34 13.74 -11.17
CA LEU A 97 5.64 14.01 -9.92
C LEU A 97 5.97 15.40 -9.35
N LYS A 98 5.06 15.96 -8.56
CA LYS A 98 5.37 17.13 -7.74
C LYS A 98 6.30 16.75 -6.59
N GLN A 99 7.01 17.73 -6.04
CA GLN A 99 7.86 17.51 -4.88
C GLN A 99 7.06 16.90 -3.71
N GLY A 100 7.54 15.78 -3.17
CA GLY A 100 6.91 15.06 -2.06
C GLY A 100 5.64 14.29 -2.42
N GLN A 101 5.27 14.20 -3.69
CA GLN A 101 4.16 13.37 -4.14
C GLN A 101 4.59 11.89 -4.15
N PHE A 102 3.81 11.05 -3.48
CA PHE A 102 3.98 9.59 -3.40
C PHE A 102 3.29 8.86 -4.55
N THR A 103 3.57 7.56 -4.73
CA THR A 103 3.05 6.71 -5.81
C THR A 103 1.98 5.72 -5.33
N ASP A 104 1.87 4.58 -6.03
CA ASP A 104 0.94 3.50 -5.74
C ASP A 104 1.25 2.79 -4.41
N ASP A 105 2.52 2.71 -3.98
CA ASP A 105 2.90 2.13 -2.69
C ASP A 105 2.11 2.77 -1.53
N THR A 106 2.19 4.09 -1.39
CA THR A 106 1.45 4.83 -0.36
C THR A 106 -0.06 4.82 -0.62
N SER A 107 -0.47 4.96 -1.88
CA SER A 107 -1.90 4.99 -2.23
C SER A 107 -2.62 3.67 -1.88
N MET A 108 -1.98 2.54 -2.17
CA MET A 108 -2.50 1.21 -1.85
C MET A 108 -2.44 0.95 -0.33
N ALA A 109 -1.38 1.36 0.35
CA ALA A 109 -1.30 1.28 1.81
C ALA A 109 -2.44 2.06 2.49
N LEU A 110 -2.75 3.27 2.02
CA LEU A 110 -3.87 4.07 2.52
C LEU A 110 -5.23 3.41 2.23
N CYS A 111 -5.40 2.77 1.07
CA CYS A 111 -6.62 2.03 0.76
C CYS A 111 -6.81 0.84 1.73
N LEU A 112 -5.75 0.10 2.03
CA LEU A 112 -5.77 -0.99 3.02
C LEU A 112 -6.08 -0.47 4.43
N ALA A 113 -5.37 0.58 4.88
CA ALA A 113 -5.59 1.19 6.19
C ALA A 113 -7.05 1.65 6.35
N ASN A 114 -7.61 2.28 5.30
CA ASN A 114 -9.00 2.70 5.28
C ASN A 114 -9.96 1.50 5.41
N SER A 115 -9.71 0.40 4.68
CA SER A 115 -10.50 -0.84 4.82
C SER A 115 -10.46 -1.40 6.25
N LEU A 116 -9.27 -1.49 6.85
CA LEU A 116 -9.09 -2.06 8.19
C LEU A 116 -9.81 -1.23 9.25
N VAL A 117 -9.64 0.09 9.20
CA VAL A 117 -10.33 1.03 10.10
C VAL A 117 -11.84 0.97 9.89
N ALA A 118 -12.30 0.85 8.64
CA ALA A 118 -13.71 0.85 8.30
C ALA A 118 -14.47 -0.36 8.80
N ARG A 119 -13.83 -1.52 8.63
CA ARG A 119 -14.41 -2.82 8.91
C ARG A 119 -14.11 -3.27 10.34
N ARG A 120 -13.10 -2.66 10.99
CA ARG A 120 -12.50 -3.13 12.25
C ARG A 120 -12.09 -4.60 12.16
N ASP A 121 -11.75 -5.04 10.95
CA ASP A 121 -11.43 -6.41 10.59
C ASP A 121 -10.76 -6.41 9.21
N PHE A 122 -10.10 -7.52 8.87
CA PHE A 122 -9.55 -7.75 7.54
C PHE A 122 -10.61 -8.38 6.63
N ILE A 123 -11.20 -7.55 5.75
CA ILE A 123 -12.19 -8.00 4.76
C ILE A 123 -11.60 -7.81 3.35
N PRO A 124 -11.06 -8.88 2.72
CA PRO A 124 -10.40 -8.81 1.41
C PRO A 124 -11.26 -8.14 0.32
N TYR A 125 -12.57 -8.39 0.34
CA TYR A 125 -13.50 -7.80 -0.61
C TYR A 125 -13.55 -6.27 -0.53
N ASP A 126 -13.60 -5.69 0.68
CA ASP A 126 -13.67 -4.25 0.89
C ASP A 126 -12.36 -3.57 0.43
N GLN A 127 -11.22 -4.19 0.77
CA GLN A 127 -9.89 -3.78 0.32
C GLN A 127 -9.78 -3.76 -1.21
N LEU A 128 -10.18 -4.84 -1.89
CA LEU A 128 -10.11 -4.93 -3.36
C LEU A 128 -11.00 -3.90 -4.06
N VAL A 129 -12.18 -3.60 -3.50
CA VAL A 129 -13.04 -2.55 -4.06
C VAL A 129 -12.40 -1.17 -3.91
N ARG A 130 -11.74 -0.88 -2.78
CA ARG A 130 -11.01 0.39 -2.60
C ARG A 130 -9.83 0.52 -3.56
N TYR A 131 -9.07 -0.55 -3.79
CA TYR A 131 -8.03 -0.57 -4.82
C TYR A 131 -8.60 -0.29 -6.20
N LYS A 132 -9.75 -0.90 -6.53
CA LYS A 132 -10.45 -0.64 -7.80
C LYS A 132 -10.95 0.80 -7.91
N TRP A 133 -11.35 1.43 -6.81
CA TRP A 133 -11.76 2.84 -6.81
C TRP A 133 -10.58 3.77 -7.03
N TRP A 134 -9.46 3.52 -6.36
CA TRP A 134 -8.20 4.23 -6.58
C TRP A 134 -7.75 4.12 -8.04
N TYR A 135 -7.69 2.91 -8.59
CA TYR A 135 -7.27 2.68 -9.97
C TYR A 135 -8.15 3.38 -11.03
N LYS A 136 -9.40 3.68 -10.71
CA LYS A 136 -10.36 4.31 -11.63
C LYS A 136 -10.36 5.84 -11.59
N HIS A 137 -9.66 6.45 -10.64
CA HIS A 137 -9.51 7.90 -10.51
C HIS A 137 -8.11 8.32 -10.92
#